data_AF-A0A534D9A6-F1
#
_entry.id   AF-A0A534D9A6-F1
#
_cell.length_a   1.000
_cell.length_b   1.000
_cell.length_c   1.000
_cell.angle_alpha   90.00
_cell.angle_beta   90.00
_cell.angle_gamma   90.00
#
_symmetry.space_group_name_H-M   'P 1'
#
loop_
_entity.id
_entity.type
_entity.pdbx_description
1 polymer ?
#
loop_
_entity_poly.entity_id
_entity_poly.type
_entity_poly.pdbx_seq_one_letter_code
_entity_poly.pdbx_strand_id
1 'polypeptide(L)'
;MDPNFLPENLMKKCGGLVRMTHKTHGLRGLPAKIVTGEHMVALSCMSDTFEALQVVSSHFRYQIAAWAVAAVCLVLAVTVTWWMLIGAAAGVLAAIWCGKVVRAAWWHLATVLLGMEVLIADFCGWGTAYPELYRRALQLLKDNPAHPKTVLLDHYLPRRLNLSPDTIRSFGPSGAQ
;
A
#
# COMPACT_ATOMS: atom_id res chain seq x y z
N MET A 1 7.94 -14.48 9.67
CA MET A 1 8.69 -14.53 8.39
C MET A 1 9.43 -13.20 8.27
N ASP A 2 10.66 -13.18 7.73
CA ASP A 2 11.47 -11.97 7.79
C ASP A 2 10.83 -10.77 7.06
N PRO A 3 10.76 -9.59 7.72
CA PRO A 3 10.17 -8.36 7.16
C PRO A 3 10.86 -7.82 5.90
N ASN A 4 12.07 -8.30 5.63
CA ASN A 4 13.00 -7.75 4.64
C ASN A 4 13.31 -8.73 3.51
N PHE A 5 12.32 -9.49 3.06
CA PHE A 5 12.54 -10.39 1.92
C PHE A 5 12.78 -9.63 0.60
N LEU A 6 12.25 -8.41 0.45
CA LEU A 6 12.49 -7.60 -0.76
C LEU A 6 13.76 -6.73 -0.62
N PRO A 7 14.53 -6.51 -1.72
CA PRO A 7 15.71 -5.65 -1.66
C PRO A 7 15.35 -4.22 -1.24
N GLU A 8 16.10 -3.63 -0.32
CA GLU A 8 15.84 -2.26 0.18
C GLU A 8 15.80 -1.23 -0.96
N ASN A 9 16.68 -1.39 -1.95
CA ASN A 9 16.72 -0.52 -3.13
C ASN A 9 15.42 -0.60 -3.95
N LEU A 10 14.86 -1.78 -4.11
CA LEU A 10 13.59 -1.98 -4.80
C LEU A 10 12.44 -1.35 -3.99
N MET A 11 12.40 -1.62 -2.69
CA MET A 11 11.41 -1.04 -1.77
C MET A 11 11.45 0.49 -1.77
N LYS A 12 12.64 1.09 -1.81
CA LYS A 12 12.81 2.56 -1.87
C LYS A 12 12.27 3.13 -3.18
N LYS A 13 12.55 2.50 -4.32
CA LYS A 13 12.07 2.94 -5.64
C LYS A 13 10.56 2.77 -5.77
N CYS A 14 10.02 1.61 -5.43
CA CYS A 14 8.59 1.34 -5.43
C CYS A 14 7.84 2.27 -4.45
N GLY A 15 8.39 2.47 -3.24
CA GLY A 15 7.78 3.34 -2.24
C GLY A 15 7.78 4.80 -2.65
N GLY A 16 8.82 5.25 -3.35
CA GLY A 16 8.85 6.57 -4.00
C GLY A 16 7.73 6.74 -5.02
N LEU A 17 7.55 5.74 -5.90
CA LEU A 17 6.53 5.76 -6.93
C LEU A 17 5.11 5.76 -6.35
N VAL A 18 4.82 4.85 -5.41
CA VAL A 18 3.54 4.76 -4.71
C VAL A 18 3.20 6.08 -4.01
N ARG A 19 4.17 6.64 -3.26
CA ARG A 19 3.97 7.89 -2.52
C ARG A 19 3.75 9.06 -3.47
N MET A 20 4.50 9.15 -4.57
CA MET A 20 4.35 10.22 -5.56
C MET A 20 2.98 10.16 -6.24
N THR A 21 2.55 8.97 -6.70
CA THR A 21 1.26 8.79 -7.36
C THR A 21 0.08 9.13 -6.45
N HIS A 22 0.12 8.67 -5.19
CA HIS A 22 -0.95 8.94 -4.22
C HIS A 22 -0.93 10.33 -3.60
N LYS A 23 0.20 11.05 -3.67
CA LYS A 23 0.22 12.48 -3.33
C LYS A 23 -0.64 13.28 -4.31
N THR A 24 -0.67 12.88 -5.57
CA THR A 24 -1.41 13.56 -6.64
C THR A 24 -2.86 13.08 -6.78
N HIS A 25 -3.11 11.77 -6.71
CA HIS A 25 -4.44 11.19 -7.01
C HIS A 25 -5.26 10.80 -5.76
N GLY A 26 -4.67 10.92 -4.57
CA GLY A 26 -5.26 10.41 -3.33
C GLY A 26 -5.29 8.87 -3.30
N LEU A 27 -5.79 8.30 -2.20
CA LEU A 27 -5.83 6.84 -1.97
C LEU A 27 -7.14 6.18 -2.43
N ARG A 28 -7.95 6.91 -3.20
CA ARG A 28 -9.26 6.44 -3.64
C ARG A 28 -9.06 5.24 -4.58
N GLY A 29 -9.61 4.08 -4.19
CA GLY A 29 -9.53 2.84 -4.96
C GLY A 29 -8.31 1.95 -4.72
N LEU A 30 -7.30 2.41 -3.96
CA LEU A 30 -6.16 1.56 -3.59
C LEU A 30 -6.59 0.34 -2.75
N PRO A 31 -7.45 0.49 -1.72
CA PRO A 31 -7.93 -0.66 -0.95
C PRO A 31 -8.60 -1.72 -1.83
N ALA A 32 -9.40 -1.31 -2.81
CA ALA A 32 -10.10 -2.24 -3.70
C ALA A 32 -9.13 -3.03 -4.60
N LYS A 33 -7.96 -2.47 -4.92
CA LYS A 33 -6.94 -3.14 -5.74
C LYS A 33 -6.01 -4.05 -4.92
N ILE A 34 -5.78 -3.71 -3.65
CA ILE A 34 -4.95 -4.52 -2.73
C ILE A 34 -5.77 -5.65 -2.11
N VAL A 35 -7.04 -5.41 -1.79
CA VAL A 35 -7.96 -6.40 -1.19
C VAL A 35 -8.60 -7.25 -2.28
N THR A 36 -7.81 -7.74 -3.22
CA THR A 36 -8.20 -8.84 -4.12
C THR A 36 -7.84 -10.17 -3.46
N GLY A 37 -8.59 -11.23 -3.75
CA GLY A 37 -8.45 -12.51 -3.04
C GLY A 37 -7.02 -13.06 -3.04
N GLU A 38 -6.31 -12.94 -4.17
CA GLU A 38 -4.94 -13.45 -4.32
C GLU A 38 -3.90 -12.58 -3.58
N HIS A 39 -4.01 -11.26 -3.73
CA HIS A 39 -3.14 -10.32 -3.02
C HIS A 39 -3.32 -10.41 -1.50
N MET A 40 -4.54 -10.62 -1.03
CA MET A 40 -4.83 -10.84 0.39
C MET A 40 -4.20 -12.12 0.93
N VAL A 41 -4.25 -13.21 0.16
CA VAL A 41 -3.59 -14.46 0.55
C VAL A 41 -2.08 -14.25 0.63
N ALA A 42 -1.47 -13.62 -0.38
CA ALA A 42 -0.04 -13.32 -0.37
C ALA A 42 0.38 -12.45 0.82
N LEU A 43 -0.39 -11.39 1.11
CA LEU A 43 -0.15 -10.48 2.25
C LEU A 43 -0.37 -11.16 3.61
N SER A 44 -1.27 -12.14 3.70
CA SER A 44 -1.52 -12.90 4.93
C SER A 44 -0.40 -13.89 5.27
N CYS A 45 0.35 -14.35 4.25
CA CYS A 45 1.49 -15.23 4.44
C CYS A 45 2.73 -14.50 4.98
N MET A 46 2.73 -13.17 4.99
CA MET A 46 3.82 -12.31 5.47
C MET A 46 3.39 -11.63 6.78
N SER A 47 4.15 -11.84 7.86
CA SER A 47 3.78 -11.38 9.21
C SER A 47 3.61 -9.86 9.30
N ASP A 48 4.53 -9.09 8.73
CA ASP A 48 4.52 -7.63 8.85
C ASP A 48 3.40 -6.97 8.04
N THR A 49 3.10 -7.51 6.86
CA THR A 49 1.96 -7.04 6.07
C THR A 49 0.63 -7.48 6.67
N PHE A 50 0.59 -8.63 7.34
CA PHE A 50 -0.58 -9.06 8.09
C PHE A 50 -0.86 -8.14 9.29
N GLU A 51 0.17 -7.74 10.04
CA GLU A 51 0.05 -6.73 11.10
C GLU A 51 -0.44 -5.40 10.54
N ALA A 52 0.14 -4.93 9.43
CA ALA A 52 -0.32 -3.71 8.75
C ALA A 52 -1.79 -3.81 8.30
N LEU A 53 -2.22 -4.98 7.82
CA LEU A 53 -3.61 -5.24 7.42
C LEU A 53 -4.56 -5.23 8.63
N GLN A 54 -4.15 -5.82 9.76
CA GLN A 54 -4.92 -5.78 11.00
C GLN A 54 -5.04 -4.34 11.52
N VAL A 55 -3.95 -3.58 11.54
CA VAL A 55 -3.93 -2.15 11.90
C VAL A 55 -4.90 -1.38 11.01
N VAL A 56 -4.87 -1.58 9.69
CA VAL A 56 -5.79 -0.93 8.77
C VAL A 56 -7.25 -1.26 9.10
N SER A 57 -7.59 -2.54 9.29
CA SER A 57 -8.97 -2.96 9.57
C SER A 57 -9.48 -2.42 10.91
N SER A 58 -8.62 -2.38 11.92
CA SER A 58 -8.92 -1.90 13.27
C SER A 58 -9.09 -0.38 13.28
N HIS A 59 -8.13 0.35 12.73
CA HIS A 59 -8.18 1.82 12.66
C HIS A 59 -9.27 2.35 11.73
N PHE A 60 -9.68 1.59 10.70
CA PHE A 60 -10.84 1.94 9.90
C PHE A 60 -12.13 1.91 10.72
N ARG A 61 -12.32 0.91 11.58
CA ARG A 61 -13.45 0.85 12.52
C ARG A 61 -13.43 2.01 13.51
N TYR A 62 -12.26 2.32 14.08
CA TYR A 62 -12.11 3.48 14.96
C TYR A 62 -12.38 4.81 14.26
N GLN A 63 -11.98 4.94 12.98
CA GLN A 63 -12.26 6.14 12.20
C GLN A 63 -13.77 6.32 11.97
N ILE A 64 -14.50 5.25 11.64
CA ILE A 64 -15.97 5.31 11.51
C ILE A 64 -16.61 5.68 12.84
N ALA A 65 -16.18 5.05 13.93
CA ALA A 65 -16.68 5.36 15.26
C ALA A 65 -16.41 6.82 15.67
N ALA A 66 -15.22 7.34 15.38
CA ALA A 66 -14.85 8.74 15.67
C ALA A 66 -15.70 9.74 14.88
N TRP A 67 -15.98 9.46 13.60
CA TRP A 67 -16.90 10.28 12.80
C TRP A 67 -18.33 10.22 13.31
N ALA A 68 -18.81 9.05 13.72
CA ALA A 68 -20.14 8.90 14.31
C ALA A 68 -20.25 9.68 15.63
N VAL A 69 -19.25 9.59 16.51
CA VAL A 69 -19.19 10.37 17.76
C VAL A 69 -19.15 11.87 17.47
N ALA A 70 -18.31 12.32 16.53
CA ALA A 70 -18.25 13.72 16.16
C ALA A 70 -19.60 14.24 15.63
N ALA A 71 -20.30 13.45 14.79
CA ALA A 71 -21.62 13.80 14.29
C ALA A 71 -22.67 13.89 15.42
N VAL A 72 -22.68 12.92 16.34
CA VAL A 72 -23.58 12.94 17.51
C VAL A 72 -23.31 14.14 18.40
N CYS A 73 -22.04 14.42 18.72
CA CYS A 73 -21.65 15.60 19.49
C CYS A 73 -22.06 16.90 18.79
N LEU A 74 -21.99 16.96 17.47
CA LEU A 74 -22.40 18.14 16.71
C LEU A 74 -23.92 18.36 16.77
N VAL A 75 -24.72 17.30 16.68
CA VAL A 75 -26.18 17.36 16.87
C VAL A 75 -26.52 17.80 18.30
N LEU A 76 -25.83 17.24 19.31
CA LEU A 76 -26.02 17.62 20.71
C LEU A 76 -25.52 19.02 21.05
N ALA A 77 -24.54 19.55 20.32
CA ALA A 77 -24.07 20.92 20.49
C ALA A 77 -25.12 21.95 20.10
N VAL A 78 -25.96 21.63 19.09
CA VAL A 78 -27.07 22.49 18.65
C VAL A 78 -28.21 22.46 19.66
N THR A 79 -28.46 21.33 20.33
CA THR A 79 -29.64 21.14 21.18
C THR A 79 -29.39 21.31 22.67
N VAL A 80 -28.16 21.09 23.17
CA VAL A 80 -27.89 20.99 24.61
C VAL A 80 -26.89 22.03 25.10
N THR A 81 -25.66 22.07 24.59
CA THR A 81 -24.63 23.00 25.12
C THR A 81 -23.44 23.15 24.18
N TRP A 82 -22.88 24.37 24.09
CA TRP A 82 -21.72 24.68 23.23
C TRP A 82 -20.44 23.89 23.59
N TRP A 83 -20.29 23.41 24.83
CA TRP A 83 -19.16 22.57 25.27
C TRP A 83 -19.03 21.26 24.48
N MET A 84 -20.13 20.77 23.88
CA MET A 84 -20.11 19.61 22.97
C MET A 84 -19.30 19.86 21.68
N LEU A 85 -19.05 21.12 21.32
CA LEU A 85 -18.16 21.48 20.20
C LEU A 85 -16.71 21.05 20.46
N ILE A 86 -16.27 21.04 21.72
CA ILE A 86 -14.93 20.55 22.09
C ILE A 86 -14.86 19.04 21.87
N GLY A 87 -15.91 18.31 22.24
CA GLY A 87 -16.03 16.86 21.97
C GLY A 87 -16.04 16.56 20.47
N ALA A 88 -16.78 17.33 19.67
CA ALA A 88 -16.78 17.21 18.23
C ALA A 88 -15.39 17.49 17.62
N ALA A 89 -14.70 18.54 18.06
CA ALA A 89 -13.35 18.86 17.62
C ALA A 89 -12.34 17.75 17.98
N ALA A 90 -12.41 17.20 19.19
CA ALA A 90 -11.58 16.07 19.60
C ALA A 90 -11.84 14.81 18.74
N GLY A 91 -13.11 14.51 18.44
CA GLY A 91 -13.50 13.42 17.54
C GLY A 91 -12.95 13.60 16.12
N VAL A 92 -13.00 14.82 15.57
CA VAL A 92 -12.43 15.14 14.26
C VAL A 92 -10.91 14.98 14.26
N LEU A 93 -10.20 15.45 15.29
CA LEU A 93 -8.76 15.29 15.41
C LEU A 93 -8.34 13.82 15.49
N ALA A 94 -9.05 13.02 16.29
CA ALA A 94 -8.83 11.58 16.38
C ALA A 94 -9.06 10.89 15.02
N ALA A 95 -10.12 11.27 14.29
CA ALA A 95 -10.38 10.74 12.96
C ALA A 95 -9.28 11.10 11.94
N ILE A 96 -8.75 12.33 11.98
CA ILE A 96 -7.64 12.77 11.12
C ILE A 96 -6.37 11.96 11.44
N TRP A 97 -6.08 11.73 12.73
CA TRP A 97 -4.92 10.98 13.16
C TRP A 97 -4.99 9.50 12.75
N CYS A 98 -6.12 8.83 13.01
CA CYS A 98 -6.38 7.47 12.52
C CYS A 98 -6.23 7.40 11.00
N GLY A 99 -6.74 8.39 10.27
CA GLY A 99 -6.57 8.50 8.83
C GLY A 99 -5.10 8.56 8.40
N LYS A 100 -4.22 9.26 9.12
CA LYS A 100 -2.78 9.29 8.81
C LYS A 100 -2.14 7.90 8.97
N VAL A 101 -2.44 7.19 10.05
CA VAL A 101 -1.92 5.83 10.32
C VAL A 101 -2.36 4.85 9.24
N VAL A 102 -3.67 4.82 8.93
CA VAL A 102 -4.24 3.94 7.90
C VAL A 102 -3.58 4.20 6.54
N ARG A 103 -3.38 5.47 6.16
CA ARG A 103 -2.72 5.82 4.90
C ARG A 103 -1.28 5.33 4.82
N ALA A 104 -0.53 5.42 5.91
CA ALA A 104 0.85 4.94 5.96
C ALA A 104 0.93 3.42 5.76
N ALA A 105 0.04 2.68 6.42
CA ALA A 105 -0.05 1.22 6.26
C ALA A 105 -0.42 0.83 4.82
N TRP A 106 -1.38 1.53 4.20
CA TRP A 106 -1.73 1.29 2.80
C TRP A 106 -0.57 1.54 1.83
N TRP A 107 0.23 2.58 2.04
CA TRP A 107 1.42 2.82 1.24
C TRP A 107 2.45 1.71 1.40
N HIS A 108 2.64 1.21 2.62
CA HIS A 108 3.56 0.10 2.86
C HIS A 108 3.09 -1.17 2.14
N LEU A 109 1.82 -1.55 2.29
CA LEU A 109 1.22 -2.71 1.60
C LEU A 109 1.33 -2.59 0.08
N ALA A 110 0.99 -1.43 -0.49
CA ALA A 110 1.14 -1.17 -1.91
C ALA A 110 2.59 -1.28 -2.40
N THR A 111 3.54 -0.82 -1.59
CA THR A 111 4.97 -0.85 -1.93
C THR A 111 5.49 -2.28 -1.96
N VAL A 112 5.16 -3.08 -0.96
CA VAL A 112 5.56 -4.50 -0.89
C VAL A 112 4.96 -5.27 -2.06
N LEU A 113 3.67 -5.10 -2.32
CA LEU A 113 2.96 -5.81 -3.38
C LEU A 113 3.46 -5.39 -4.78
N LEU A 114 3.68 -4.10 -5.00
CA LEU A 114 4.31 -3.61 -6.23
C LEU A 114 5.74 -4.15 -6.41
N GLY A 115 6.52 -4.23 -5.34
CA GLY A 115 7.87 -4.81 -5.38
C GLY A 115 7.85 -6.28 -5.78
N MET A 116 6.89 -7.06 -5.28
CA MET A 116 6.68 -8.45 -5.70
C MET A 116 6.28 -8.54 -7.19
N GLU A 117 5.33 -7.73 -7.65
CA GLU A 117 4.96 -7.70 -9.08
C GLU A 117 6.14 -7.31 -9.98
N VAL A 118 6.99 -6.35 -9.56
CA VAL A 118 8.20 -5.96 -10.30
C VAL A 118 9.19 -7.11 -10.42
N LEU A 119 9.37 -7.90 -9.34
CA LEU A 119 10.23 -9.09 -9.38
C LEU A 119 9.67 -10.14 -10.34
N ILE A 120 8.40 -10.50 -10.20
CA ILE A 120 7.79 -11.58 -10.99
C ILE A 120 7.67 -11.18 -12.48
N ALA A 121 7.42 -9.91 -12.78
CA ALA A 121 7.39 -9.42 -14.17
C ALA A 121 8.78 -9.21 -14.79
N ASP A 122 9.85 -9.49 -14.04
CA ASP A 122 11.25 -9.18 -14.36
C ASP A 122 11.45 -7.75 -14.90
N PHE A 123 10.71 -6.80 -14.33
CA PHE A 123 10.75 -5.43 -14.82
C PHE A 123 12.13 -4.82 -14.52
N CYS A 124 12.77 -4.22 -15.54
CA CYS A 124 14.14 -3.69 -15.44
C CYS A 124 15.23 -4.71 -14.99
N GLY A 125 15.00 -6.01 -15.16
CA GLY A 125 15.96 -7.06 -14.80
C GLY A 125 16.05 -7.37 -13.30
N TRP A 126 15.06 -6.94 -12.51
CA TRP A 126 15.03 -7.20 -11.05
C TRP A 126 14.84 -8.68 -10.71
N GLY A 127 14.05 -9.42 -11.49
CA GLY A 127 13.84 -10.85 -11.32
C GLY A 127 15.10 -11.66 -11.69
N THR A 128 15.76 -11.27 -12.79
CA THR A 128 17.04 -11.85 -13.22
C THR A 128 18.17 -11.59 -12.22
N ALA A 129 18.22 -10.40 -11.63
CA ALA A 129 19.24 -10.05 -10.62
C ALA A 129 19.04 -10.77 -9.28
N TYR A 130 17.81 -11.16 -8.93
CA TYR A 130 17.47 -11.81 -7.66
C TYR A 130 16.57 -13.05 -7.86
N PRO A 131 17.11 -14.15 -8.42
CA PRO A 131 16.31 -15.31 -8.81
C PRO A 131 15.69 -16.07 -7.62
N GLU A 132 16.32 -16.04 -6.45
CA GLU A 132 15.76 -16.59 -5.22
C GLU A 132 14.54 -15.79 -4.75
N LEU A 133 14.62 -14.45 -4.88
CA LEU A 133 13.53 -13.56 -4.48
C LEU A 133 12.36 -13.65 -5.47
N TYR A 134 12.66 -13.82 -6.75
CA TYR A 134 11.68 -14.12 -7.78
C TYR A 134 10.86 -15.38 -7.44
N ARG A 135 11.53 -16.51 -7.14
CA ARG A 135 10.85 -17.79 -6.86
C ARG A 135 9.89 -17.71 -5.68
N ARG A 136 10.30 -17.06 -4.59
CA ARG A 136 9.43 -16.93 -3.41
C ARG A 136 8.32 -15.92 -3.62
N ALA A 137 8.53 -14.83 -4.37
CA ALA A 137 7.43 -13.93 -4.75
C ALA A 137 6.38 -14.66 -5.61
N LEU A 138 6.82 -15.47 -6.58
CA LEU A 138 5.94 -16.28 -7.43
C LEU A 138 5.10 -17.28 -6.60
N GLN A 139 5.73 -17.95 -5.63
CA GLN A 139 5.04 -18.87 -4.71
C GLN A 139 3.99 -18.15 -3.85
N LEU A 140 4.29 -16.93 -3.38
CA LEU A 140 3.41 -16.16 -2.51
C LEU A 140 2.19 -15.59 -3.26
N LEU A 141 2.39 -15.04 -4.46
CA LEU A 141 1.28 -14.56 -5.28
C LEU A 141 0.46 -15.70 -5.92
N LYS A 142 0.95 -16.95 -5.88
CA LYS A 142 0.36 -18.11 -6.58
C LYS A 142 0.08 -17.81 -8.05
N ASP A 143 0.94 -17.02 -8.67
CA ASP A 143 0.70 -16.49 -10.00
C ASP A 143 1.14 -17.47 -11.08
N ASN A 144 0.53 -17.36 -12.26
CA ASN A 144 0.95 -18.18 -13.39
C ASN A 144 2.27 -17.63 -13.95
N PRO A 145 3.37 -18.40 -13.96
CA PRO A 145 4.66 -17.93 -14.47
C PRO A 145 4.61 -17.51 -15.95
N ALA A 146 3.64 -17.98 -16.73
CA ALA A 146 3.47 -17.58 -18.13
C ALA A 146 2.82 -16.20 -18.30
N HIS A 147 1.99 -15.77 -17.34
CA HIS A 147 1.26 -14.51 -17.39
C HIS A 147 1.16 -13.90 -15.99
N PRO A 148 2.25 -13.29 -15.50
CA PRO A 148 2.23 -12.66 -14.19
C PRO A 148 1.26 -11.48 -14.19
N LYS A 149 0.38 -11.46 -13.18
CA LYS A 149 -0.57 -10.39 -12.91
C LYS A 149 0.20 -9.14 -12.51
N THR A 150 0.25 -8.20 -13.44
CA THR A 150 0.92 -6.91 -13.29
C THR A 150 -0.08 -5.80 -12.97
N VAL A 151 -1.06 -6.08 -12.11
CA VAL A 151 -2.21 -5.20 -11.87
C VAL A 151 -1.78 -3.88 -11.23
N LEU A 152 -0.89 -3.91 -10.24
CA LEU A 152 -0.35 -2.70 -9.62
C LEU A 152 0.72 -2.06 -10.49
N LEU A 153 1.55 -2.85 -11.15
CA LEU A 153 2.56 -2.37 -12.07
C LEU A 153 1.93 -1.59 -13.23
N ASP A 154 0.84 -2.09 -13.82
CA ASP A 154 0.02 -1.41 -14.83
C ASP A 154 -0.61 -0.13 -14.27
N HIS A 155 -1.06 -0.17 -13.01
CA HIS A 155 -1.70 0.97 -12.38
C HIS A 155 -0.73 2.13 -12.11
N TYR A 156 0.47 1.82 -11.61
CA TYR A 156 1.49 2.82 -11.28
C TYR A 156 2.34 3.21 -12.49
N LEU A 157 2.48 2.33 -13.50
CA LEU A 157 3.21 2.56 -14.74
C LEU A 157 2.35 2.19 -15.97
N PRO A 158 1.27 2.94 -16.25
CA PRO A 158 0.32 2.63 -17.33
C PRO A 158 0.93 2.73 -18.74
N ARG A 159 2.10 3.33 -18.88
CA ARG A 159 2.85 3.46 -20.14
C ARG A 159 4.26 2.92 -20.03
N ARG A 160 4.47 1.84 -19.26
CA ARG A 160 5.82 1.29 -19.05
C ARG A 160 6.55 0.90 -20.35
N LEU A 161 5.80 0.53 -21.38
CA LEU A 161 6.34 0.19 -22.71
C LEU A 161 6.90 1.40 -23.45
N ASN A 162 6.49 2.62 -23.07
CA ASN A 162 6.93 3.88 -23.70
C ASN A 162 7.96 4.60 -22.81
N LEU A 163 8.46 3.98 -21.73
CA LEU A 163 9.50 4.57 -20.90
C LEU A 163 10.81 4.63 -21.68
N SER A 164 11.53 5.74 -21.53
CA SER A 164 12.87 5.87 -22.11
C SER A 164 13.80 4.79 -21.53
N PRO A 165 14.73 4.24 -22.33
CA PRO A 165 15.68 3.24 -21.87
C PRO A 165 16.54 3.73 -20.70
N ASP A 166 16.83 5.03 -20.63
CA ASP A 166 17.56 5.65 -19.51
C ASP A 166 16.75 5.62 -18.21
N THR A 167 15.44 5.88 -18.28
CA THR A 167 14.55 5.77 -17.13
C THR A 167 14.44 4.32 -16.63
N ILE A 168 14.31 3.36 -17.55
CA ILE A 168 14.29 1.92 -17.23
C ILE A 168 15.60 1.53 -16.54
N ARG A 169 16.75 1.92 -17.11
CA ARG A 169 18.07 1.64 -16.53
C ARG A 169 18.23 2.27 -15.15
N SER A 170 17.74 3.50 -14.95
CA SER A 170 17.77 4.15 -13.64
C SER A 170 16.92 3.44 -12.58
N PHE A 171 15.86 2.74 -12.99
CA PHE A 171 14.99 1.99 -12.09
C PHE A 171 15.53 0.59 -11.76
N GLY A 172 16.42 0.06 -12.61
CA GLY A 172 17.07 -1.23 -12.42
C GLY A 172 17.94 -1.33 -11.14
N PRO A 173 18.39 -2.55 -10.81
CA PRO A 173 19.23 -2.80 -9.64
C PRO A 173 20.55 -2.06 -9.76
N SER A 174 20.85 -1.19 -8.79
CA SER A 174 22.03 -0.30 -8.80
C SER A 174 23.34 -1.00 -8.39
N GLY A 175 23.41 -2.32 -8.49
CA GLY A 175 24.53 -3.11 -7.97
C GLY A 175 24.45 -4.60 -8.23
N ALA A 176 23.91 -5.03 -9.38
CA ALA A 176 24.08 -6.42 -9.81
C ALA A 176 25.51 -6.62 -10.32
N GLN A 177 26.43 -6.89 -9.37
CA GLN A 177 27.68 -7.62 -9.59
C GLN A 177 27.66 -8.83 -8.66
#